data_AF-A0A950XRH1-F1
#
_entry.id   AF-A0A950XRH1-F1
#
_cell.length_a   1.000
_cell.length_b   1.000
_cell.length_c   1.000
_cell.angle_alpha   90.00
_cell.angle_beta   90.00
_cell.angle_gamma   90.00
#
_symmetry.space_group_name_H-M   'P 1'
#
loop_
_entity.id
_entity.type
_entity.pdbx_description
1 polymer ?
#
loop_
_entity_poly.entity_id
_entity_poly.type
_entity_poly.pdbx_seq_one_letter_code
_entity_poly.pdbx_strand_id
1 'polypeptide(L)'
;MLRIPGLCALLALGVLAAPQANQTFTGVITDSECARADHGRMRMGPTDAECTKACIKYHEASYVLYDGKETYTLSDQKTPEQFAGKKVTVTGRVDTKTKTIQVESIK
;
A
#
# COMPACT_ATOMS: atom_id res chain seq x y z
N MET A 1 3.78 -54.52 30.16
CA MET A 1 3.54 -54.57 28.71
C MET A 1 2.99 -53.22 28.27
N LEU A 2 3.68 -52.60 27.34
CA LEU A 2 3.63 -51.20 26.89
C LEU A 2 2.47 -50.96 25.90
N ARG A 3 1.63 -49.92 26.08
CA ARG A 3 0.88 -49.25 24.99
C ARG A 3 0.49 -47.81 25.35
N ILE A 4 1.38 -46.84 25.04
CA ILE A 4 1.03 -45.42 24.91
C ILE A 4 0.74 -45.19 23.42
N PRO A 5 -0.50 -44.95 22.98
CA PRO A 5 -0.77 -44.66 21.58
C PRO A 5 -0.38 -43.22 21.26
N GLY A 6 0.73 -43.09 20.52
CA GLY A 6 1.01 -42.05 19.53
C GLY A 6 0.62 -40.61 19.87
N LEU A 7 1.49 -39.93 20.63
CA LEU A 7 1.55 -38.47 20.60
C LEU A 7 2.10 -38.06 19.21
N CYS A 8 1.19 -37.73 18.27
CA CYS A 8 1.56 -37.05 17.03
C CYS A 8 2.09 -35.66 17.37
N ALA A 9 3.41 -35.54 17.51
CA ALA A 9 4.09 -34.26 17.61
C ALA A 9 4.04 -33.56 16.24
N LEU A 10 3.05 -32.68 16.06
CA LEU A 10 3.03 -31.70 14.97
C LEU A 10 4.14 -30.68 15.24
N LEU A 11 5.32 -30.92 14.68
CA LEU A 11 6.38 -29.93 14.55
C LEU A 11 5.90 -28.85 13.57
N ALA A 12 5.27 -27.79 14.10
CA ALA A 12 5.05 -26.57 13.34
C ALA A 12 6.42 -25.93 13.05
N LEU A 13 7.00 -26.22 11.89
CA LEU A 13 8.10 -25.42 11.36
C LEU A 13 7.55 -24.04 11.03
N GLY A 14 7.66 -23.12 11.99
CA GLY A 14 7.45 -21.70 11.75
C GLY A 14 8.45 -21.25 10.69
N VAL A 15 7.96 -20.99 9.47
CA VAL A 15 8.76 -20.36 8.43
C VAL A 15 9.05 -18.94 8.90
N LEU A 16 10.25 -18.71 9.43
CA LEU A 16 10.77 -17.38 9.69
C LEU A 16 10.96 -16.71 8.33
N ALA A 17 9.94 -15.96 7.88
CA ALA A 17 10.09 -15.06 6.75
C ALA A 17 11.14 -14.02 7.13
N ALA A 18 12.30 -14.05 6.46
CA ALA A 18 13.31 -13.01 6.62
C ALA A 18 12.67 -11.65 6.28
N PRO A 19 12.92 -10.59 7.08
CA PRO A 19 12.37 -9.28 6.79
C PRO A 19 12.86 -8.83 5.41
N GLN A 20 11.93 -8.59 4.50
CA GLN A 20 12.28 -8.03 3.19
C GLN A 20 12.96 -6.67 3.39
N ALA A 21 14.05 -6.44 2.68
CA ALA A 21 14.74 -5.15 2.72
C ALA A 21 13.81 -4.04 2.19
N ASN A 22 13.99 -2.83 2.70
CA ASN A 22 13.24 -1.68 2.20
C ASN A 22 13.68 -1.39 0.76
N GLN A 23 12.70 -1.01 -0.06
CA GLN A 23 12.84 -0.62 -1.45
C GLN A 23 12.33 0.81 -1.63
N THR A 24 12.71 1.43 -2.73
CA THR A 24 12.30 2.79 -3.08
C THR A 24 11.40 2.77 -4.30
N PHE A 25 10.26 3.46 -4.21
CA PHE A 25 9.25 3.58 -5.25
C PHE A 25 9.05 5.06 -5.58
N THR A 26 9.06 5.42 -6.86
CA THR A 26 8.84 6.80 -7.29
C THR A 26 7.56 6.88 -8.11
N GLY A 27 6.63 7.73 -7.69
CA GLY A 27 5.31 7.77 -8.30
C GLY A 27 4.49 8.96 -7.80
N VAL A 28 3.26 9.07 -8.27
CA VAL A 28 2.30 10.09 -7.84
C VAL A 28 1.43 9.54 -6.72
N ILE A 29 1.25 10.30 -5.65
CA ILE A 29 0.23 9.99 -4.63
C ILE A 29 -1.14 10.34 -5.19
N THR A 30 -2.01 9.34 -5.28
CA THR A 30 -3.40 9.47 -5.75
C THR A 30 -4.31 8.61 -4.86
N ASP A 31 -5.53 8.33 -5.29
CA ASP A 31 -6.52 7.49 -4.60
C ASP A 31 -6.86 6.21 -5.39
N SER A 32 -7.47 5.24 -4.70
CA SER A 32 -7.87 3.96 -5.28
C SER A 32 -8.94 4.07 -6.38
N GLU A 33 -9.78 5.10 -6.37
CA GLU A 33 -10.80 5.32 -7.42
C GLU A 33 -10.18 5.91 -8.68
N CYS A 34 -9.09 6.64 -8.53
CA CYS A 34 -8.27 7.21 -9.60
C CYS A 34 -6.89 6.53 -9.69
N ALA A 35 -6.84 5.19 -9.54
CA ALA A 35 -5.60 4.42 -9.33
C ALA A 35 -4.44 4.67 -10.32
N ARG A 36 -4.70 5.20 -11.52
CA ARG A 36 -3.69 5.56 -12.53
C ARG A 36 -3.33 7.05 -12.54
N ALA A 37 -3.69 7.77 -11.48
CA ALA A 37 -3.57 9.22 -11.35
C ALA A 37 -4.25 10.01 -12.49
N ASP A 38 -5.32 9.46 -13.07
CA ASP A 38 -6.17 10.17 -14.04
C ASP A 38 -7.46 10.63 -13.36
N HIS A 39 -7.52 11.92 -13.05
CA HIS A 39 -8.64 12.56 -12.39
C HIS A 39 -9.62 13.23 -13.36
N GLY A 40 -9.39 13.16 -14.69
CA GLY A 40 -10.17 13.90 -15.68
C GLY A 40 -11.66 13.49 -15.74
N ARG A 41 -11.97 12.25 -15.37
CA ARG A 41 -13.34 11.70 -15.45
C ARG A 41 -14.22 12.01 -14.24
N MET A 42 -13.65 12.13 -13.05
CA MET A 42 -14.40 12.34 -11.80
C MET A 42 -14.26 13.77 -11.27
N ARG A 43 -13.05 14.32 -11.32
CA ARG A 43 -12.69 15.73 -11.08
C ARG A 43 -13.45 16.41 -9.93
N MET A 44 -13.33 15.84 -8.72
CA MET A 44 -13.93 16.36 -7.49
C MET A 44 -13.13 17.51 -6.86
N GLY A 45 -13.02 18.61 -7.60
CA GLY A 45 -12.27 19.81 -7.20
C GLY A 45 -11.42 20.37 -8.34
N PRO A 46 -10.81 21.55 -8.14
CA PRO A 46 -10.02 22.20 -9.18
C PRO A 46 -8.68 21.51 -9.46
N THR A 47 -8.10 20.82 -8.48
CA THR A 47 -6.83 20.08 -8.61
C THR A 47 -6.98 18.58 -8.34
N ASP A 48 -6.05 17.80 -8.87
CA ASP A 48 -5.96 16.35 -8.61
C ASP A 48 -5.79 16.07 -7.11
N ALA A 49 -5.04 16.91 -6.41
CA ALA A 49 -4.88 16.83 -4.95
C ALA A 49 -6.22 16.99 -4.20
N GLU A 50 -7.07 17.92 -4.64
CA GLU A 50 -8.40 18.10 -4.05
C GLU A 50 -9.34 16.95 -4.41
N CYS A 51 -9.27 16.45 -5.65
CA CYS A 51 -10.02 15.26 -6.06
C CYS A 51 -9.66 14.06 -5.17
N THR A 52 -8.37 13.73 -5.01
CA THR A 52 -7.90 12.63 -4.17
C THR A 52 -8.36 12.76 -2.72
N LYS A 53 -8.21 13.94 -2.10
CA LYS A 53 -8.68 14.16 -0.72
C LYS A 53 -10.20 14.01 -0.59
N ALA A 54 -10.95 14.45 -1.60
CA ALA A 54 -12.40 14.30 -1.61
C ALA A 54 -12.80 12.82 -1.78
N CYS A 55 -12.10 12.04 -2.61
CA CYS A 55 -12.35 10.59 -2.76
C CYS A 55 -12.16 9.86 -1.43
N ILE A 56 -11.08 10.17 -0.71
CA ILE A 56 -10.79 9.55 0.59
C ILE A 56 -11.84 9.93 1.63
N LYS A 57 -12.29 11.20 1.62
CA LYS A 57 -13.29 11.69 2.56
C LYS A 57 -14.71 11.17 2.30
N TYR A 58 -15.10 11.04 1.04
CA TYR A 58 -16.51 10.85 0.65
C TYR A 58 -16.82 9.51 -0.02
N HIS A 59 -15.79 8.76 -0.45
CA HIS A 59 -15.95 7.53 -1.23
C HIS A 59 -15.17 6.35 -0.65
N GLU A 60 -14.71 6.45 0.60
CA GLU A 60 -13.96 5.38 1.28
C GLU A 60 -12.70 4.94 0.51
N ALA A 61 -12.17 5.82 -0.34
CA ALA A 61 -10.96 5.57 -1.11
C ALA A 61 -9.73 5.52 -0.20
N SER A 62 -8.66 4.88 -0.67
CA SER A 62 -7.37 4.83 0.01
C SER A 62 -6.30 5.58 -0.76
N TYR A 63 -5.34 6.19 -0.07
CA TYR A 63 -4.09 6.69 -0.66
C TYR A 63 -3.30 5.54 -1.28
N VAL A 64 -2.89 5.75 -2.53
CA VAL A 64 -2.06 4.84 -3.30
C VAL A 64 -0.91 5.59 -3.95
N LEU A 65 0.17 4.87 -4.30
CA LEU A 65 1.24 5.36 -5.15
C LEU A 65 1.08 4.75 -6.54
N TYR A 66 0.96 5.58 -7.57
CA TYR A 66 1.05 5.14 -8.97
C TYR A 66 2.44 5.46 -9.53
N ASP A 67 3.22 4.44 -9.88
CA ASP A 67 4.60 4.61 -10.37
C ASP A 67 4.68 4.92 -11.88
N GLY A 68 3.53 5.02 -12.56
CA GLY A 68 3.42 5.14 -14.00
C GLY A 68 3.13 3.82 -14.73
N LYS A 69 3.13 2.70 -14.00
CA LYS A 69 2.84 1.35 -14.51
C LYS A 69 1.94 0.59 -13.54
N GLU A 70 2.33 0.54 -12.27
CA GLU A 70 1.71 -0.19 -11.20
C GLU A 70 1.18 0.76 -10.12
N THR A 71 0.12 0.34 -9.45
CA THR A 71 -0.47 1.04 -8.31
C THR A 71 -0.24 0.23 -7.06
N TYR A 72 0.20 0.91 -5.99
CA TYR A 72 0.46 0.31 -4.70
C TYR A 72 -0.35 0.98 -3.62
N THR A 73 -1.10 0.19 -2.84
CA THR A 73 -1.75 0.71 -1.63
C THR A 73 -0.67 1.06 -0.62
N LEU A 74 -0.80 2.23 0.02
CA LEU A 74 0.12 2.63 1.08
C LEU A 74 -0.41 2.16 2.43
N SER A 75 0.41 1.52 3.25
CA SER A 75 -0.03 1.13 4.60
C SER A 75 -0.36 2.34 5.48
N ASP A 76 0.29 3.46 5.23
CA ASP A 76 0.00 4.75 5.86
C ASP A 76 -1.08 5.49 5.05
N GLN A 77 -2.22 5.74 5.67
CA GLN A 77 -3.38 6.40 5.09
C GLN A 77 -3.59 7.83 5.60
N LYS A 78 -2.56 8.43 6.22
CA LYS A 78 -2.61 9.79 6.78
C LYS A 78 -1.50 10.68 6.23
N THR A 79 -0.24 10.25 6.34
CA THR A 79 0.91 11.05 5.87
C THR A 79 0.86 11.40 4.38
N PRO A 80 0.37 10.54 3.46
CA PRO A 80 0.31 10.85 2.03
C PRO A 80 -0.58 12.05 1.68
N GLU A 81 -1.49 12.49 2.55
CA GLU A 81 -2.42 13.60 2.27
C GLU A 81 -1.71 14.89 1.81
N GLN A 82 -0.61 15.26 2.47
CA GLN A 82 0.17 16.47 2.12
C GLN A 82 0.89 16.36 0.75
N PHE A 83 0.96 15.13 0.24
CA PHE A 83 1.59 14.77 -1.02
C PHE A 83 0.57 14.44 -2.12
N ALA A 84 -0.74 14.54 -1.87
CA ALA A 84 -1.77 14.25 -2.87
C ALA A 84 -1.52 15.01 -4.18
N GLY A 85 -1.59 14.29 -5.30
CA GLY A 85 -1.30 14.81 -6.66
C GLY A 85 0.19 15.10 -6.94
N LYS A 86 1.10 14.90 -5.99
CA LYS A 86 2.53 15.15 -6.17
C LYS A 86 3.29 13.87 -6.48
N LYS A 87 4.34 14.01 -7.28
CA LYS A 87 5.34 12.98 -7.46
C LYS A 87 6.27 12.95 -6.24
N VAL A 88 6.42 11.77 -5.64
CA VAL A 88 7.21 11.53 -4.44
C VAL A 88 8.09 10.31 -4.60
N THR A 89 8.97 10.12 -3.62
CA THR A 89 9.71 8.90 -3.40
C THR A 89 9.26 8.26 -2.08
N VAL A 90 8.70 7.06 -2.16
CA VAL A 90 8.29 6.24 -1.01
C VAL A 90 9.35 5.19 -0.76
N THR A 91 9.90 5.14 0.46
CA THR A 91 10.73 4.02 0.91
C THR A 91 9.88 3.11 1.80
N GLY A 92 9.92 1.81 1.56
CA GLY A 92 9.13 0.82 2.30
C GLY A 92 9.31 -0.60 1.80
N ARG A 93 8.60 -1.56 2.41
CA ARG A 93 8.62 -2.96 1.98
C ARG A 93 7.35 -3.28 1.21
N VAL A 94 7.46 -3.97 0.08
CA VAL A 94 6.29 -4.34 -0.71
C VAL A 94 5.84 -5.75 -0.44
N ASP A 95 4.57 -5.91 -0.06
CA ASP A 95 3.89 -7.18 -0.21
C ASP A 95 3.47 -7.33 -1.68
N THR A 96 4.20 -8.18 -2.41
CA THR A 96 3.96 -8.42 -3.84
C THR A 96 2.61 -9.10 -4.13
N LYS A 97 2.01 -9.80 -3.16
CA LYS A 97 0.73 -10.48 -3.33
C LYS A 97 -0.42 -9.49 -3.23
N THR A 98 -0.35 -8.57 -2.27
CA THR A 98 -1.40 -7.59 -2.01
C THR A 98 -1.13 -6.24 -2.66
N LYS A 99 0.05 -6.05 -3.27
CA LYS A 99 0.52 -4.77 -3.83
C LYS A 99 0.45 -3.63 -2.80
N THR A 100 0.79 -3.93 -1.55
CA THR A 100 0.83 -2.95 -0.48
C THR A 100 2.26 -2.60 -0.13
N ILE A 101 2.59 -1.31 -0.08
CA ILE A 101 3.86 -0.83 0.46
C ILE A 101 3.65 -0.55 1.95
N GLN A 102 4.35 -1.29 2.79
CA GLN A 102 4.54 -0.94 4.19
C GLN A 102 5.50 0.27 4.24
N VAL A 103 4.92 1.45 4.41
CA VAL A 103 5.62 2.74 4.29
C VAL A 103 6.56 2.96 5.47
N GLU A 104 7.81 3.31 5.17
CA GLU A 104 8.79 3.79 6.15
C GLU A 104 8.99 5.31 6.03
N SER A 105 9.07 5.86 4.82
CA SER A 105 9.14 7.32 4.61
C SER A 105 8.60 7.74 3.25
N ILE A 106 8.18 9.00 3.16
CA ILE A 106 7.72 9.67 1.94
C ILE A 106 8.49 10.99 1.82
N LYS A 107 9.06 11.26 0.64
CA LYS A 107 9.84 12.47 0.34
C LYS A 107 9.43 13.09 -0.99
#